data_AF-A0A953L7S7-F1
#
_entry.id   AF-A0A953L7S7-F1
#
_cell.length_a   1.000
_cell.length_b   1.000
_cell.length_c   1.000
_cell.angle_alpha   90.00
_cell.angle_beta   90.00
_cell.angle_gamma   90.00
#
_symmetry.space_group_name_H-M   'P 1'
#
loop_
_entity.id
_entity.type
_entity.pdbx_description
1 polymer ?
#
loop_
_entity_poly.entity_id
_entity_poly.type
_entity_poly.pdbx_seq_one_letter_code
_entity_poly.pdbx_strand_id
1 'polypeptide(L)'
;MARIGDFASAAAPITPDTPGAHVLDRFNSEPDTLAIAVVDGDGRPVGLVERNAFTLRMAAEFGRALYARRPASSFMDPAPRVLNADADAETLFESVDAANLGALLNGFVVTSGGRYAGVGAGVHLLQAGSAIHRRRADAMSTLARDLARAEQEARSSSRAKSEFLAVMSHEIRTPLNGVLGVAALMERELTQEDLRPHVRTILDSGQSLLRLLTDALDMSRAESGLMTFEPSPVRLDNIAQDLRALWSPRAEEKALALSVTCDAGGAPWVLADEMRLKQLMNNLIGNAIKFTPAGRVAVRIGSQADGDHAQVAMTVEDSGPGIDEDAARFVFEPFNTGRAGREGAGAGLGLAICRQIVERMDSRISVDRSDHGGARFTFIVRLPLADAEVAGVSRMEEPTPHETLHVLIVDDNPTNRFVAGKVLELFGCTSESVENGLAAIERVQSATFDLVLMDIKMPVMDGVEATRAVRALPGAAAGIPILALTANADPRDEADYLAAGMDGVVQKPIQPDVLLNAIRRVLNGDMAAAA
;
A
#
# COMPACT_ATOMS: atom_id res chain seq x y z
N MET A 1 26.14 29.35 -13.68
CA MET A 1 25.10 30.37 -13.41
C MET A 1 25.50 31.63 -14.13
N ALA A 2 24.55 32.32 -14.76
CA ALA A 2 24.85 33.54 -15.51
C ALA A 2 25.08 34.70 -14.54
N ARG A 3 26.15 35.47 -14.74
CA ARG A 3 26.50 36.61 -13.88
C ARG A 3 25.94 37.90 -14.48
N ILE A 4 25.71 38.91 -13.64
CA ILE A 4 25.24 40.23 -14.12
C ILE A 4 26.21 40.84 -15.15
N GLY A 5 27.52 40.61 -14.99
CA GLY A 5 28.54 41.04 -15.96
C GLY A 5 28.34 40.49 -17.37
N ASP A 6 27.73 39.31 -17.53
CA ASP A 6 27.49 38.66 -18.83
C ASP A 6 26.43 39.42 -19.67
N PHE A 7 25.66 40.31 -19.03
CA PHE A 7 24.59 41.09 -19.64
C PHE A 7 24.89 42.59 -19.72
N ALA A 8 26.10 43.01 -19.32
CA ALA A 8 26.55 44.39 -19.36
C ALA A 8 27.16 44.73 -20.72
N SER A 9 26.81 45.88 -21.28
CA SER A 9 27.51 46.47 -22.42
C SER A 9 28.71 47.27 -21.93
N ALA A 10 29.88 47.04 -22.53
CA ALA A 10 31.12 47.75 -22.24
C ALA A 10 31.20 49.13 -22.92
N ALA A 11 30.09 49.87 -22.97
CA ALA A 11 30.06 51.22 -23.52
C ALA A 11 31.02 52.12 -22.72
N ALA A 12 31.80 52.97 -23.39
CA ALA A 12 32.71 53.89 -22.69
C ALA A 12 31.90 54.82 -21.75
N PRO A 13 32.34 55.11 -20.52
CA PRO A 13 31.62 56.06 -19.68
C PRO A 13 31.91 57.50 -20.13
N ILE A 14 31.15 58.47 -19.61
CA ILE A 14 31.42 59.91 -19.76
C ILE A 14 31.77 60.52 -18.40
N THR A 15 32.36 61.72 -18.40
CA THR A 15 32.63 62.47 -17.17
C THR A 15 31.47 63.41 -16.83
N PRO A 16 31.31 63.85 -15.56
CA PRO A 16 30.25 64.77 -15.14
C PRO A 16 30.23 66.09 -15.91
N ASP A 17 31.38 66.53 -16.43
CA ASP A 17 31.53 67.79 -17.16
C ASP A 17 31.21 67.69 -18.66
N THR A 18 30.88 66.49 -19.14
CA THR A 18 30.60 66.24 -20.57
C THR A 18 29.40 67.08 -21.03
N PRO A 19 29.53 67.94 -22.06
CA PRO A 19 28.43 68.76 -22.54
C PRO A 19 27.27 67.93 -23.12
N GLY A 20 26.03 68.36 -22.88
CA GLY A 20 24.84 67.68 -23.41
C GLY A 20 24.84 67.49 -24.93
N ALA A 21 25.46 68.37 -25.71
CA ALA A 21 25.63 68.18 -27.16
C ALA A 21 26.40 66.90 -27.49
N HIS A 22 27.50 66.65 -26.79
CA HIS A 22 28.32 65.44 -27.00
C HIS A 22 27.58 64.17 -26.57
N VAL A 23 26.77 64.25 -25.50
CA VAL A 23 25.92 63.13 -25.08
C VAL A 23 24.86 62.81 -26.13
N LEU A 24 24.26 63.84 -26.74
CA LEU A 24 23.27 63.66 -27.81
C LEU A 24 23.90 63.08 -29.07
N ASP A 25 25.06 63.59 -29.49
CA ASP A 25 25.79 63.08 -30.64
C ASP A 25 26.12 61.60 -30.46
N ARG A 26 26.51 61.21 -29.24
CA ARG A 26 26.81 59.83 -28.91
C ARG A 26 25.59 58.90 -29.01
N PHE A 27 24.44 59.29 -28.49
CA PHE A 27 23.20 58.51 -28.66
C PHE A 27 22.74 58.43 -30.11
N ASN A 28 23.04 59.43 -30.94
CA ASN A 28 22.76 59.39 -32.37
C ASN A 28 23.70 58.46 -33.12
N SER A 29 24.98 58.41 -32.76
CA SER A 29 25.98 57.53 -33.37
C SER A 29 25.88 56.08 -32.91
N GLU A 30 25.35 55.84 -31.70
CA GLU A 30 25.23 54.53 -31.09
C GLU A 30 23.73 54.18 -30.87
N PRO A 31 22.99 53.75 -31.91
CA PRO A 31 21.55 53.55 -31.84
C PRO A 31 21.11 52.44 -30.88
N ASP A 32 22.00 51.53 -30.47
CA ASP A 32 21.71 50.47 -29.51
C ASP A 32 22.11 50.83 -28.07
N THR A 33 22.74 51.99 -27.85
CA THR A 33 23.11 52.45 -26.51
C THR A 33 21.88 53.06 -25.82
N LEU A 34 21.31 52.32 -24.87
CA LEU A 34 20.11 52.71 -24.11
C LEU A 34 20.41 53.63 -22.92
N ALA A 35 21.61 53.53 -22.35
CA ALA A 35 22.06 54.41 -21.29
C ALA A 35 23.58 54.53 -21.28
N ILE A 36 24.09 55.65 -20.75
CA ILE A 36 25.51 55.96 -20.65
C ILE A 36 25.85 56.27 -19.20
N ALA A 37 26.82 55.54 -18.63
CA ALA A 37 27.29 55.80 -17.27
C ALA A 37 28.13 57.08 -17.20
N VAL A 38 27.94 57.82 -16.12
CA VAL A 38 28.78 58.96 -15.73
C VAL A 38 29.71 58.50 -14.62
N VAL A 39 31.01 58.64 -14.79
CA VAL A 39 32.03 58.22 -13.82
C VAL A 39 32.93 59.37 -13.40
N ASP A 40 33.42 59.34 -12.16
CA ASP A 40 34.42 60.30 -11.68
C ASP A 40 35.83 60.00 -12.24
N GLY A 41 36.82 60.81 -11.85
CA GLY A 41 38.22 60.66 -12.28
C GLY A 41 38.89 59.36 -11.84
N ASP A 42 38.33 58.66 -10.84
CA ASP A 42 38.80 57.36 -10.36
C ASP A 42 38.03 56.18 -11.00
N GLY A 43 37.10 56.47 -11.93
CA GLY A 43 36.29 55.49 -12.63
C GLY A 43 35.14 54.92 -11.79
N ARG A 44 34.72 55.61 -10.73
CA ARG A 44 33.56 55.23 -9.91
C ARG A 44 32.28 55.83 -10.49
N PRO A 45 31.17 55.08 -10.54
CA PRO A 45 29.92 55.58 -11.08
C PRO A 45 29.33 56.66 -10.18
N VAL A 46 29.01 57.81 -10.78
CA VAL A 46 28.41 58.97 -10.11
C VAL A 46 27.07 59.38 -10.72
N GLY A 47 26.70 58.79 -11.85
CA GLY A 47 25.39 59.00 -12.45
C GLY A 47 25.13 58.12 -13.68
N LEU A 48 23.94 58.22 -14.23
CA LEU A 48 23.53 57.56 -15.47
C LEU A 48 22.70 58.51 -16.32
N VAL A 49 22.92 58.52 -17.62
CA VAL A 49 22.06 59.22 -18.57
C VAL A 49 21.29 58.16 -19.36
N GLU A 50 19.97 58.11 -19.17
CA GLU A 50 19.06 57.24 -19.94
C GLU A 50 18.66 57.94 -21.24
N ARG A 51 18.66 57.20 -22.34
CA ARG A 51 18.48 57.74 -23.69
C ARG A 51 17.14 58.42 -23.88
N ASN A 52 16.02 57.76 -23.56
CA ASN A 52 14.69 58.28 -23.84
C ASN A 52 14.42 59.56 -23.05
N ALA A 53 14.71 59.57 -21.76
CA ALA A 53 14.57 60.72 -20.89
C ALA A 53 15.43 61.90 -21.38
N PHE A 54 16.67 61.63 -21.79
CA PHE A 54 17.56 62.68 -22.30
C PHE A 54 17.15 63.20 -23.67
N THR A 55 16.83 62.32 -24.62
CA THR A 55 16.42 62.69 -25.98
C THR A 55 15.09 63.44 -25.99
N LEU A 56 14.13 63.06 -25.13
CA LEU A 56 12.89 63.82 -24.92
C LEU A 56 13.16 65.22 -24.37
N ARG A 57 14.07 65.37 -23.40
CA ARG A 57 14.49 66.69 -22.88
C ARG A 57 15.16 67.54 -23.97
N MET A 58 15.96 66.93 -24.84
CA MET A 58 16.61 67.63 -25.95
C MET A 58 15.64 68.01 -27.08
N ALA A 59 14.57 67.23 -27.26
CA ALA A 59 13.53 67.46 -28.27
C ALA A 59 12.42 68.43 -27.83
N ALA A 60 12.30 68.70 -26.52
CA ALA A 60 11.36 69.67 -25.98
C ALA A 60 11.62 71.10 -26.52
N GLU A 61 10.61 71.96 -26.44
CA GLU A 61 10.72 73.36 -26.84
C GLU A 61 11.89 74.04 -26.10
N PHE A 62 12.84 74.61 -26.85
CA PHE A 62 14.12 75.15 -26.35
C PHE A 62 15.08 74.15 -25.68
N GLY A 63 14.80 72.84 -25.69
CA GLY A 63 15.61 71.81 -25.04
C GLY A 63 17.08 71.81 -25.46
N ARG A 64 17.36 71.88 -26.77
CA ARG A 64 18.74 72.00 -27.28
C ARG A 64 19.45 73.25 -26.76
N ALA A 65 18.78 74.40 -26.71
CA ALA A 65 19.38 75.64 -26.22
C ALA A 65 19.67 75.57 -24.71
N LEU A 66 18.81 74.88 -23.95
CA LEU A 66 18.91 74.75 -22.50
C LEU A 66 19.98 73.74 -22.05
N TYR A 67 20.14 72.62 -22.76
CA TYR A 67 20.94 71.49 -22.29
C TYR A 67 22.21 71.22 -23.10
N ALA A 68 22.35 71.72 -24.34
CA ALA A 68 23.51 71.39 -25.19
C ALA A 68 24.88 71.80 -24.58
N ARG A 69 24.92 72.93 -23.87
CA ARG A 69 26.15 73.44 -23.22
C ARG A 69 26.24 73.09 -21.74
N ARG A 70 25.20 72.48 -21.16
CA ARG A 70 25.22 72.11 -19.75
C ARG A 70 26.00 70.81 -19.56
N PRO A 71 26.71 70.66 -18.42
CA PRO A 71 27.43 69.45 -18.08
C PRO A 71 26.45 68.29 -17.77
N ALA A 72 26.88 67.05 -17.99
CA ALA A 72 26.12 65.83 -17.71
C ALA A 72 25.60 65.76 -16.27
N SER A 73 26.37 66.29 -15.31
CA SER A 73 25.97 66.42 -13.90
C SER A 73 24.65 67.18 -13.68
N SER A 74 24.24 68.03 -14.63
CA SER A 74 23.01 68.83 -14.53
C SER A 74 21.74 68.11 -15.00
N PHE A 75 21.87 66.96 -15.65
CA PHE A 75 20.73 66.23 -16.22
C PHE A 75 20.78 64.71 -16.05
N MET A 76 21.90 64.15 -15.62
CA MET A 76 22.01 62.72 -15.26
C MET A 76 21.11 62.36 -14.08
N ASP A 77 20.77 61.08 -13.97
CA ASP A 77 20.28 60.51 -12.72
C ASP A 77 21.47 60.38 -11.74
N PRO A 78 21.48 61.09 -10.60
CA PRO A 78 22.58 61.05 -9.64
C PRO A 78 22.55 59.81 -8.73
N ALA A 79 21.48 59.01 -8.77
CA ALA A 79 21.33 57.81 -7.94
C ALA A 79 21.05 56.57 -8.79
N PRO A 80 21.94 56.24 -9.76
CA PRO A 80 21.70 55.10 -10.64
C PRO A 80 21.72 53.81 -9.84
N ARG A 81 20.97 52.81 -10.32
CA ARG A 81 21.10 51.44 -9.81
C ARG A 81 22.49 50.92 -10.16
N VAL A 82 23.28 50.58 -9.14
CA VAL A 82 24.61 49.97 -9.30
C VAL A 82 24.53 48.51 -8.90
N LEU A 83 24.94 47.62 -9.81
CA LEU A 83 25.00 46.18 -9.59
C LEU A 83 26.45 45.69 -9.67
N ASN A 84 26.77 44.65 -8.92
CA ASN A 84 28.08 44.02 -8.97
C ASN A 84 28.13 43.02 -10.13
N ALA A 85 29.19 43.05 -10.93
CA ALA A 85 29.40 42.15 -12.06
C ALA A 85 29.39 40.67 -11.66
N ASP A 86 29.88 40.37 -10.45
CA ASP A 86 29.96 39.00 -9.93
C ASP A 86 28.67 38.51 -9.27
N ALA A 87 27.67 39.37 -9.11
CA ALA A 87 26.41 38.96 -8.54
C ALA A 87 25.65 38.03 -9.49
N ASP A 88 24.93 37.08 -8.88
CA ASP A 88 24.12 36.12 -9.60
C ASP A 88 22.88 36.81 -10.18
N ALA A 89 22.68 36.62 -11.49
CA ALA A 89 21.51 37.17 -12.15
C ALA A 89 20.22 36.51 -11.63
N GLU A 90 20.24 35.23 -11.26
CA GLU A 90 19.05 34.48 -10.80
C GLU A 90 18.51 35.04 -9.47
N THR A 91 19.39 35.24 -8.48
CA THR A 91 19.06 35.85 -7.19
C THR A 91 18.56 37.29 -7.31
N LEU A 92 19.05 38.05 -8.30
CA LEU A 92 18.53 39.38 -8.60
C LEU A 92 17.07 39.29 -9.10
N PHE A 93 16.73 38.33 -9.96
CA PHE A 93 15.34 38.17 -10.44
C PHE A 93 14.38 37.73 -9.33
N GLU A 94 14.83 36.85 -8.42
CA GLU A 94 14.00 36.40 -7.30
C GLU A 94 13.69 37.51 -6.28
N SER A 95 14.49 38.59 -6.25
CA SER A 95 14.39 39.68 -5.27
C SER A 95 13.79 40.99 -5.81
N VAL A 96 13.40 41.04 -7.09
CA VAL A 96 12.88 42.25 -7.75
C VAL A 96 11.35 42.24 -7.79
N ASP A 97 10.72 43.07 -6.95
CA ASP A 97 9.28 43.39 -7.04
C ASP A 97 8.95 44.29 -8.24
N ALA A 98 7.66 44.37 -8.61
CA ALA A 98 7.15 45.15 -9.75
C ALA A 98 7.60 46.64 -9.76
N ALA A 99 7.77 47.25 -8.57
CA ALA A 99 8.26 48.63 -8.43
C ALA A 99 9.77 48.76 -8.73
N ASN A 100 10.57 47.73 -8.44
CA ASN A 100 12.02 47.71 -8.70
C ASN A 100 12.34 47.35 -10.16
N LEU A 101 11.41 46.68 -10.85
CA LEU A 101 11.55 46.33 -12.26
C LEU A 101 11.58 47.57 -13.17
N GLY A 102 10.76 48.58 -12.86
CA GLY A 102 10.72 49.84 -13.60
C GLY A 102 12.06 50.61 -13.57
N ALA A 103 12.76 50.59 -12.44
CA ALA A 103 14.08 51.22 -12.32
C ALA A 103 15.16 50.48 -13.13
N LEU A 104 15.07 49.15 -13.24
CA LEU A 104 16.00 48.35 -14.04
C LEU A 104 15.79 48.53 -15.55
N LEU A 105 14.55 48.82 -16.00
CA LEU A 105 14.25 49.12 -17.39
C LEU A 105 14.89 50.43 -17.88
N ASN A 106 15.11 51.39 -16.97
CA ASN A 106 15.79 52.67 -17.27
C ASN A 106 17.32 52.54 -17.36
N GLY A 107 17.86 51.33 -17.18
CA GLY A 107 19.28 51.04 -17.22
C GLY A 107 19.93 51.02 -15.83
N PHE A 108 21.02 50.28 -15.71
CA PHE A 108 21.80 50.15 -14.48
C PHE A 108 23.29 50.12 -14.79
N VAL A 109 24.11 50.55 -13.84
CA VAL A 109 25.56 50.52 -13.95
C VAL A 109 26.10 49.24 -13.33
N VAL A 110 26.99 48.56 -14.03
CA VAL A 110 27.68 47.37 -13.55
C VAL A 110 29.07 47.75 -13.09
N THR A 111 29.45 47.28 -11.92
CA THR A 111 30.77 47.54 -11.32
C THR A 111 31.51 46.25 -11.00
N SER A 112 32.84 46.29 -11.10
CA SER A 112 33.74 45.24 -10.61
C SER A 112 34.76 45.89 -9.67
N GLY A 113 34.83 45.40 -8.43
CA GLY A 113 35.67 46.02 -7.38
C GLY A 113 35.34 47.49 -7.10
N GLY A 114 34.08 47.91 -7.29
CA GLY A 114 33.62 49.30 -7.09
C GLY A 114 33.97 50.28 -8.21
N ARG A 115 34.58 49.79 -9.31
CA ARG A 115 34.86 50.58 -10.52
C ARG A 115 33.90 50.22 -11.64
N TYR A 116 33.65 51.17 -12.53
CA TYR A 116 32.81 50.96 -13.71
C TYR A 116 33.31 49.79 -14.56
N ALA A 117 32.39 48.87 -14.87
CA ALA A 117 32.63 47.71 -15.73
C ALA A 117 31.70 47.67 -16.95
N GLY A 118 30.53 48.33 -16.89
CA GLY A 118 29.60 48.41 -18.02
C GLY A 118 28.24 49.02 -17.64
N VAL A 119 27.34 49.09 -18.61
CA VAL A 119 25.93 49.46 -18.42
C VAL A 119 25.03 48.35 -18.94
N GLY A 120 24.00 47.99 -18.18
CA GLY A 120 22.97 47.04 -18.61
C GLY A 120 21.60 47.71 -18.76
N ALA A 121 20.70 47.04 -19.49
CA ALA A 121 19.30 47.41 -19.60
C ALA A 121 18.41 46.24 -19.14
N GLY A 122 17.33 46.55 -18.41
CA GLY A 122 16.44 45.53 -17.84
C GLY A 122 15.82 44.56 -18.86
N VAL A 123 15.70 44.98 -20.13
CA VAL A 123 15.17 44.14 -21.22
C VAL A 123 16.07 42.92 -21.51
N HIS A 124 17.39 43.08 -21.51
CA HIS A 124 18.32 41.98 -21.76
C HIS A 124 18.32 40.96 -20.61
N LEU A 125 18.21 41.46 -19.38
CA LEU A 125 18.04 40.64 -18.19
C LEU A 125 16.74 39.81 -18.28
N LEU A 126 15.60 40.42 -18.60
CA LEU A 126 14.32 39.72 -18.73
C LEU A 126 14.31 38.64 -19.84
N GLN A 127 14.94 38.92 -20.99
CA GLN A 127 15.07 37.96 -22.08
C GLN A 127 15.90 36.74 -21.67
N ALA A 128 17.00 36.97 -20.95
CA ALA A 128 17.85 35.89 -20.44
C ALA A 128 17.13 35.05 -19.38
N GLY A 129 16.46 35.69 -18.41
CA GLY A 129 15.65 34.99 -17.40
C GLY A 129 14.54 34.15 -18.02
N SER A 130 13.79 34.70 -18.98
CA SER A 130 12.74 33.95 -19.69
C SER A 130 13.29 32.74 -20.47
N ALA A 131 14.45 32.87 -21.11
CA ALA A 131 15.08 31.76 -21.82
C ALA A 131 15.54 30.63 -20.86
N ILE A 132 16.08 30.99 -19.69
CA ILE A 132 16.49 30.02 -18.66
C ILE A 132 15.26 29.30 -18.08
N HIS A 133 14.20 30.03 -17.72
CA HIS A 133 12.97 29.43 -17.22
C HIS A 133 12.32 28.50 -18.24
N ARG A 134 12.32 28.88 -19.53
CA ARG A 134 11.77 28.03 -20.60
C ARG A 134 12.54 26.72 -20.74
N ARG A 135 13.88 26.79 -20.76
CA ARG A 135 14.74 25.58 -20.79
C ARG A 135 14.50 24.68 -19.58
N ARG A 136 14.36 25.26 -18.38
CA ARG A 136 14.07 24.50 -17.15
C ARG A 136 12.69 23.85 -17.20
N ALA A 137 11.68 24.55 -17.70
CA ALA A 137 10.34 24.01 -17.87
C ALA A 137 10.31 22.85 -18.89
N ASP A 138 11.02 22.99 -20.01
CA ASP A 138 11.13 21.94 -21.03
C ASP A 138 11.87 20.70 -20.50
N ALA A 139 12.96 20.91 -19.76
CA ALA A 139 13.69 19.84 -19.09
C ALA A 139 12.83 19.12 -18.04
N MET A 140 12.08 19.88 -17.22
CA MET A 140 11.17 19.33 -16.21
C MET A 140 10.03 18.53 -16.86
N SER A 141 9.43 19.05 -17.94
CA SER A 141 8.38 18.36 -18.69
C SER A 141 8.88 17.05 -19.30
N THR A 142 10.12 17.04 -19.82
CA THR A 142 10.73 15.83 -20.38
C THR A 142 11.00 14.80 -19.30
N LEU A 143 11.59 15.22 -18.17
CA LEU A 143 11.82 14.34 -17.03
C LEU A 143 10.52 13.75 -16.48
N ALA A 144 9.47 14.57 -16.34
CA ALA A 144 8.16 14.11 -15.88
C ALA A 144 7.54 13.06 -16.82
N ARG A 145 7.67 13.25 -18.15
CA ARG A 145 7.22 12.27 -19.14
C ARG A 145 8.01 10.97 -19.08
N ASP A 146 9.33 11.05 -18.96
CA ASP A 146 10.19 9.87 -18.86
C ASP A 146 9.91 9.07 -17.59
N LEU A 147 9.72 9.77 -16.46
CA LEU A 147 9.34 9.15 -15.19
C LEU A 147 7.98 8.45 -15.28
N ALA A 148 6.96 9.12 -15.83
CA ALA A 148 5.62 8.56 -15.99
C ALA A 148 5.63 7.31 -16.88
N ARG A 149 6.41 7.31 -17.97
CA ARG A 149 6.57 6.13 -18.84
C ARG A 149 7.23 4.98 -18.09
N ALA A 150 8.34 5.24 -17.39
CA ALA A 150 9.05 4.23 -16.61
C ALA A 150 8.16 3.62 -15.51
N GLU A 151 7.38 4.45 -14.82
CA GLU A 151 6.42 4.01 -13.80
C GLU A 151 5.31 3.14 -14.38
N GLN A 152 4.78 3.50 -15.55
CA GLN A 152 3.75 2.72 -16.25
C GLN A 152 4.27 1.35 -16.72
N GLU A 153 5.48 1.31 -17.29
CA GLU A 153 6.14 0.06 -17.70
C GLU A 153 6.44 -0.85 -16.50
N ALA A 154 6.90 -0.28 -15.38
CA ALA A 154 7.13 -1.04 -14.15
C ALA A 154 5.82 -1.64 -13.59
N ARG A 155 4.74 -0.84 -13.55
CA ARG A 155 3.43 -1.30 -13.06
C ARG A 155 2.79 -2.36 -13.95
N SER A 156 2.89 -2.24 -15.28
CA SER A 156 2.32 -3.24 -16.20
C SER A 156 3.04 -4.58 -16.09
N SER A 157 4.38 -4.55 -16.01
CA SER A 157 5.21 -5.74 -15.78
C SER A 157 4.87 -6.43 -14.45
N SER A 158 4.73 -5.65 -13.38
CA SER A 158 4.36 -6.14 -12.05
C SER A 158 2.98 -6.81 -12.05
N ARG A 159 1.96 -6.18 -12.67
CA ARG A 159 0.62 -6.76 -12.82
C ARG A 159 0.62 -8.07 -13.61
N ALA A 160 1.31 -8.11 -14.76
CA ALA A 160 1.39 -9.32 -15.58
C ALA A 160 2.03 -10.48 -14.81
N LYS A 161 3.06 -10.21 -13.98
CA LYS A 161 3.69 -11.19 -13.11
C LYS A 161 2.70 -11.72 -12.04
N SER A 162 1.88 -10.85 -11.44
CA SER A 162 0.87 -11.27 -10.46
C SER A 162 -0.25 -12.12 -11.08
N GLU A 163 -0.73 -11.74 -12.26
CA GLU A 163 -1.78 -12.47 -12.96
C GLU A 163 -1.27 -13.86 -13.40
N PHE A 164 -0.06 -13.92 -13.96
CA PHE A 164 0.59 -15.19 -14.29
C PHE A 164 0.74 -16.09 -13.06
N LEU A 165 1.23 -15.55 -11.94
CA LEU A 165 1.35 -16.33 -10.71
C LEU A 165 -0.01 -16.81 -10.19
N ALA A 166 -1.07 -15.97 -10.26
CA ALA A 166 -2.42 -16.34 -9.85
C ALA A 166 -2.96 -17.55 -10.64
N VAL A 167 -2.84 -17.52 -11.97
CA VAL A 167 -3.24 -18.64 -12.82
C VAL A 167 -2.40 -19.88 -12.51
N MET A 168 -1.08 -19.76 -12.46
CA MET A 168 -0.19 -20.89 -12.16
C MET A 168 -0.46 -21.49 -10.79
N SER A 169 -0.79 -20.67 -9.79
CA SER A 169 -1.15 -21.14 -8.46
C SER A 169 -2.43 -21.96 -8.48
N HIS A 170 -3.45 -21.53 -9.23
CA HIS A 170 -4.66 -22.32 -9.40
C HIS A 170 -4.38 -23.66 -10.12
N GLU A 171 -3.60 -23.63 -11.20
CA GLU A 171 -3.22 -24.81 -11.98
C GLU A 171 -2.34 -25.81 -11.19
N ILE A 172 -1.54 -25.32 -10.24
CA ILE A 172 -0.72 -26.17 -9.35
C ILE A 172 -1.55 -26.71 -8.18
N ARG A 173 -2.46 -25.90 -7.63
CA ARG A 173 -3.28 -26.26 -6.47
C ARG A 173 -4.22 -27.43 -6.76
N THR A 174 -4.86 -27.42 -7.92
CA THR A 174 -5.83 -28.47 -8.31
C THR A 174 -5.24 -29.88 -8.30
N PRO A 175 -4.14 -30.19 -9.02
CA PRO A 175 -3.54 -31.53 -8.97
C PRO A 175 -2.93 -31.85 -7.60
N LEU A 176 -2.37 -30.86 -6.90
CA LEU A 176 -1.76 -31.07 -5.58
C LEU A 176 -2.81 -31.42 -4.52
N ASN A 177 -3.97 -30.78 -4.55
CA ASN A 177 -5.12 -31.15 -3.71
C ASN A 177 -5.60 -32.57 -4.01
N GLY A 178 -5.57 -33.01 -5.27
CA GLY A 178 -5.85 -34.39 -5.63
C GLY A 178 -4.87 -35.39 -4.99
N VAL A 179 -3.56 -35.11 -5.08
CA VAL A 179 -2.52 -35.94 -4.44
C VAL A 179 -2.67 -35.99 -2.92
N LEU A 180 -2.91 -34.83 -2.29
CA LEU A 180 -3.13 -34.73 -0.86
C LEU A 180 -4.40 -35.46 -0.41
N GLY A 181 -5.48 -35.40 -1.21
CA GLY A 181 -6.70 -36.16 -0.96
C GLY A 181 -6.45 -37.66 -0.93
N VAL A 182 -5.72 -38.18 -1.92
CA VAL A 182 -5.34 -39.61 -1.97
C VAL A 182 -4.42 -39.97 -0.80
N ALA A 183 -3.43 -39.14 -0.48
CA ALA A 183 -2.54 -39.38 0.64
C ALA A 183 -3.29 -39.39 1.99
N ALA A 184 -4.27 -38.51 2.19
CA ALA A 184 -5.08 -38.47 3.40
C ALA A 184 -5.97 -39.72 3.54
N LEU A 185 -6.52 -40.21 2.42
CA LEU A 185 -7.25 -41.48 2.38
C LEU A 185 -6.31 -42.64 2.73
N MET A 186 -5.12 -42.68 2.14
CA MET A 186 -4.11 -43.69 2.44
C MET A 186 -3.74 -43.68 3.93
N GLU A 187 -3.50 -42.52 4.55
CA GLU A 187 -3.15 -42.43 5.97
C GLU A 187 -4.23 -43.07 6.85
N ARG A 188 -5.49 -42.88 6.47
CA ARG A 188 -6.65 -43.35 7.24
C ARG A 188 -6.95 -44.84 7.07
N GLU A 189 -6.70 -45.38 5.88
CA GLU A 189 -6.86 -46.80 5.58
C GLU A 189 -5.59 -47.63 5.86
N LEU A 190 -4.49 -46.97 6.24
CA LEU A 190 -3.20 -47.61 6.50
C LEU A 190 -3.26 -48.52 7.73
N THR A 191 -3.19 -49.83 7.47
CA THR A 191 -3.05 -50.88 8.48
C THR A 191 -1.59 -51.13 8.88
N GLN A 192 -0.63 -50.75 8.03
CA GLN A 192 0.80 -50.89 8.31
C GLN A 192 1.33 -49.63 9.01
N GLU A 193 1.72 -49.74 10.28
CA GLU A 193 2.24 -48.60 11.06
C GLU A 193 3.55 -48.01 10.49
N ASP A 194 4.43 -48.84 9.92
CA ASP A 194 5.72 -48.40 9.36
C ASP A 194 5.59 -47.43 8.18
N LEU A 195 4.47 -47.48 7.45
CA LEU A 195 4.20 -46.60 6.31
C LEU A 195 3.53 -45.28 6.72
N ARG A 196 2.98 -45.15 7.94
CA ARG A 196 2.30 -43.92 8.39
C ARG A 196 3.22 -42.70 8.40
N PRO A 197 4.48 -42.77 8.87
CA PRO A 197 5.40 -41.62 8.78
C PRO A 197 5.64 -41.15 7.35
N HIS A 198 5.66 -42.07 6.39
CA HIS A 198 5.88 -41.75 4.98
C HIS A 198 4.68 -41.00 4.38
N VAL A 199 3.46 -41.45 4.68
CA VAL A 199 2.24 -40.78 4.22
C VAL A 199 2.08 -39.41 4.89
N ARG A 200 2.38 -39.28 6.18
CA ARG A 200 2.45 -37.98 6.86
C ARG A 200 3.45 -37.04 6.21
N THR A 201 4.62 -37.55 5.84
CA THR A 201 5.63 -36.75 5.14
C THR A 201 5.10 -36.21 3.81
N ILE A 202 4.33 -37.00 3.05
CA ILE A 202 3.67 -36.55 1.81
C ILE A 202 2.65 -35.44 2.10
N LEU A 203 1.81 -35.63 3.11
CA LEU A 203 0.80 -34.66 3.53
C LEU A 203 1.42 -33.34 3.98
N ASP A 204 2.40 -33.40 4.89
CA ASP A 204 3.13 -32.25 5.41
C ASP A 204 3.87 -31.50 4.29
N SER A 205 4.47 -32.24 3.36
CA SER A 205 5.19 -31.65 2.22
C SER A 205 4.23 -30.96 1.25
N GLY A 206 3.10 -31.57 0.91
CA GLY A 206 2.12 -30.97 0.01
C GLY A 206 1.40 -29.76 0.64
N GLN A 207 1.06 -29.82 1.94
CA GLN A 207 0.55 -28.66 2.67
C GLN A 207 1.57 -27.52 2.74
N SER A 208 2.85 -27.85 2.92
CA SER A 208 3.93 -26.86 2.87
C SER A 208 4.06 -26.21 1.49
N LEU A 209 3.97 -26.98 0.41
CA LEU A 209 3.95 -26.49 -0.97
C LEU A 209 2.76 -25.55 -1.24
N LEU A 210 1.55 -25.91 -0.80
CA LEU A 210 0.37 -25.06 -0.93
C LEU A 210 0.53 -23.73 -0.18
N ARG A 211 1.14 -23.77 1.02
CA ARG A 211 1.45 -22.56 1.77
C ARG A 211 2.44 -21.69 1.01
N LEU A 212 3.54 -22.26 0.51
CA LEU A 212 4.54 -21.52 -0.28
C LEU A 212 3.96 -20.88 -1.54
N LEU A 213 3.07 -21.60 -2.21
CA LEU A 213 2.36 -21.11 -3.39
C LEU A 213 1.48 -19.90 -3.05
N THR A 214 0.77 -19.97 -1.92
CA THR A 214 -0.06 -18.89 -1.40
C THR A 214 0.79 -17.69 -0.97
N ASP A 215 1.89 -17.93 -0.27
CA ASP A 215 2.85 -16.92 0.15
C ASP A 215 3.47 -16.18 -1.07
N ALA A 216 3.81 -16.91 -2.13
CA ALA A 216 4.33 -16.32 -3.37
C ALA A 216 3.29 -15.46 -4.09
N LEU A 217 2.02 -15.88 -4.08
CA LEU A 217 0.92 -15.06 -4.60
C LEU A 217 0.72 -13.79 -3.80
N ASP A 218 0.66 -13.90 -2.49
CA ASP A 218 0.43 -12.77 -1.60
C ASP A 218 1.56 -11.75 -1.72
N MET A 219 2.82 -12.22 -1.80
CA MET A 219 3.97 -11.36 -2.08
C MET A 219 3.83 -10.64 -3.42
N SER A 220 3.45 -11.35 -4.49
CA SER A 220 3.29 -10.73 -5.80
C SER A 220 2.14 -9.70 -5.81
N ARG A 221 1.02 -10.00 -5.16
CA ARG A 221 -0.10 -9.05 -5.02
C ARG A 221 0.29 -7.82 -4.20
N ALA A 222 1.10 -8.01 -3.17
CA ALA A 222 1.64 -6.92 -2.35
C ALA A 222 2.54 -5.99 -3.18
N GLU A 223 3.52 -6.53 -3.92
CA GLU A 223 4.42 -5.78 -4.81
C GLU A 223 3.65 -4.95 -5.86
N SER A 224 2.56 -5.52 -6.40
CA SER A 224 1.79 -4.92 -7.50
C SER A 224 0.78 -3.85 -7.10
N GLY A 225 0.68 -3.47 -5.83
CA GLY A 225 -0.37 -2.54 -5.41
C GLY A 225 -1.72 -3.20 -5.09
N LEU A 226 -1.90 -4.50 -5.37
CA LEU A 226 -3.21 -5.18 -5.50
C LEU A 226 -3.72 -5.86 -4.22
N MET A 227 -2.97 -5.85 -3.12
CA MET A 227 -3.45 -6.39 -1.85
C MET A 227 -4.54 -5.49 -1.27
N THR A 228 -5.78 -5.99 -1.25
CA THR A 228 -6.95 -5.35 -0.64
C THR A 228 -7.13 -5.84 0.79
N PHE A 229 -7.57 -4.93 1.67
CA PHE A 229 -8.03 -5.26 3.02
C PHE A 229 -9.54 -5.19 3.05
N GLU A 230 -10.15 -6.17 3.70
CA GLU A 230 -11.59 -6.24 3.92
C GLU A 230 -11.88 -6.02 5.41
N PRO A 231 -11.94 -4.75 5.86
CA PRO A 231 -12.12 -4.46 7.27
C PRO A 231 -13.53 -4.84 7.71
N SER A 232 -13.62 -5.62 8.78
CA SER A 232 -14.86 -6.02 9.44
C SER A 232 -14.75 -5.82 10.95
N PRO A 233 -15.86 -5.75 11.70
CA PRO A 233 -15.82 -5.71 13.16
C PRO A 233 -15.17 -6.99 13.74
N VAL A 234 -14.04 -6.83 14.42
CA VAL A 234 -13.26 -7.93 14.99
C VAL A 234 -13.08 -7.72 16.48
N ARG A 235 -13.28 -8.80 17.24
CA ARG A 235 -12.95 -8.85 18.67
C ARG A 235 -11.56 -9.41 18.88
N LEU A 236 -10.67 -8.63 19.49
CA LEU A 236 -9.27 -9.01 19.69
C LEU A 236 -9.09 -10.26 20.57
N ASP A 237 -9.99 -10.45 21.54
CA ASP A 237 -10.02 -11.67 22.38
C ASP A 237 -10.18 -12.95 21.54
N ASN A 238 -11.02 -12.90 20.49
CA ASN A 238 -11.28 -14.05 19.63
C ASN A 238 -10.03 -14.42 18.84
N ILE A 239 -9.31 -13.42 18.30
CA ILE A 239 -8.02 -13.66 17.65
C ILE A 239 -7.06 -14.37 18.62
N ALA A 240 -6.96 -13.87 19.86
CA ALA A 240 -6.08 -14.47 20.86
C ALA A 240 -6.46 -15.93 21.19
N GLN A 241 -7.75 -16.22 21.29
CA GLN A 241 -8.27 -17.56 21.56
C GLN A 241 -7.97 -18.51 20.40
N ASP A 242 -8.19 -18.07 19.16
CA ASP A 242 -7.94 -18.87 17.96
C ASP A 242 -6.45 -19.18 17.78
N LEU A 243 -5.59 -18.18 17.99
CA LEU A 243 -4.13 -18.38 17.96
C LEU A 243 -3.68 -19.39 19.04
N ARG A 244 -4.27 -19.32 20.23
CA ARG A 244 -3.97 -20.28 21.30
C ARG A 244 -4.40 -21.69 20.89
N ALA A 245 -5.64 -21.86 20.44
CA ALA A 245 -6.17 -23.16 20.05
C ALA A 245 -5.35 -23.81 18.92
N LEU A 246 -4.95 -23.02 17.93
CA LEU A 246 -4.19 -23.50 16.78
C LEU A 246 -2.75 -23.94 17.14
N TRP A 247 -2.07 -23.19 18.02
CA TRP A 247 -0.64 -23.38 18.26
C TRP A 247 -0.30 -24.17 19.52
N SER A 248 -1.22 -24.30 20.49
CA SER A 248 -1.01 -25.08 21.72
C SER A 248 -0.55 -26.52 21.45
N PRO A 249 -1.22 -27.33 20.59
CA PRO A 249 -0.82 -28.71 20.35
C PRO A 249 0.60 -28.83 19.78
N ARG A 250 0.98 -27.91 18.89
CA ARG A 250 2.29 -27.89 18.22
C ARG A 250 3.41 -27.45 19.17
N ALA A 251 3.11 -26.53 20.09
CA ALA A 251 4.04 -26.13 21.13
C ALA A 251 4.25 -27.28 22.14
N GLU A 252 3.18 -27.97 22.52
CA GLU A 252 3.22 -29.15 23.41
C GLU A 252 4.03 -30.30 22.81
N GLU A 253 3.83 -30.60 21.52
CA GLU A 253 4.61 -31.61 20.79
C GLU A 253 6.12 -31.32 20.83
N LYS A 254 6.50 -30.04 20.83
CA LYS A 254 7.88 -29.57 20.97
C LYS A 254 8.33 -29.29 22.42
N ALA A 255 7.50 -29.59 23.41
CA ALA A 255 7.74 -29.30 24.82
C ALA A 255 8.08 -27.81 25.10
N LEU A 256 7.45 -26.89 24.38
CA LEU A 256 7.57 -25.45 24.57
C LEU A 256 6.38 -24.91 25.38
N ALA A 257 6.65 -23.99 26.32
CA ALA A 257 5.61 -23.26 27.01
C ALA A 257 5.06 -22.13 26.12
N LEU A 258 3.84 -22.27 25.62
CA LEU A 258 3.13 -21.22 24.88
C LEU A 258 2.22 -20.43 25.80
N SER A 259 2.36 -19.10 25.83
CA SER A 259 1.38 -18.20 26.44
C SER A 259 0.82 -17.25 25.40
N VAL A 260 -0.50 -17.12 25.36
CA VAL A 260 -1.20 -16.14 24.52
C VAL A 260 -2.06 -15.29 25.43
N THR A 261 -1.80 -13.99 25.48
CA THR A 261 -2.47 -13.04 26.37
C THR A 261 -3.06 -11.89 25.56
N CYS A 262 -4.29 -11.50 25.91
CA CYS A 262 -4.94 -10.34 25.35
C CYS A 262 -5.27 -9.36 26.48
N ASP A 263 -4.82 -8.13 26.33
CA ASP A 263 -5.18 -7.00 27.18
C ASP A 263 -5.84 -5.93 26.30
N ALA A 264 -7.09 -6.18 25.96
CA ALA A 264 -7.89 -5.28 25.13
C ALA A 264 -8.86 -4.40 25.94
N GLY A 265 -8.58 -4.20 27.24
CA GLY A 265 -9.47 -3.50 28.17
C GLY A 265 -9.79 -2.05 27.78
N GLY A 266 -8.99 -1.43 26.90
CA GLY A 266 -9.25 -0.08 26.37
C GLY A 266 -10.07 -0.04 25.07
N ALA A 267 -10.05 -1.10 24.26
CA ALA A 267 -10.70 -1.16 22.95
C ALA A 267 -10.76 -2.62 22.44
N PRO A 268 -11.78 -3.40 22.85
CA PRO A 268 -11.90 -4.82 22.51
C PRO A 268 -12.37 -5.09 21.08
N TRP A 269 -13.05 -4.12 20.48
CA TRP A 269 -13.64 -4.18 19.15
C TRP A 269 -12.97 -3.17 18.22
N VAL A 270 -12.48 -3.66 17.08
CA VAL A 270 -11.81 -2.85 16.07
C VAL A 270 -12.29 -3.24 14.68
N LEU A 271 -12.26 -2.29 13.75
CA LEU A 271 -12.51 -2.57 12.34
C LEU A 271 -11.20 -3.03 11.69
N ALA A 272 -11.09 -4.31 11.35
CA ALA A 272 -9.85 -4.89 10.84
C ALA A 272 -10.10 -6.07 9.88
N ASP A 273 -9.09 -6.38 9.08
CA ASP A 273 -9.08 -7.62 8.30
C ASP A 273 -8.54 -8.76 9.18
N GLU A 274 -9.46 -9.55 9.73
CA GLU A 274 -9.15 -10.63 10.66
C GLU A 274 -8.21 -11.68 10.04
N MET A 275 -8.41 -12.01 8.77
CA MET A 275 -7.60 -13.00 8.07
C MET A 275 -6.16 -12.54 7.95
N ARG A 276 -5.92 -11.26 7.62
CA ARG A 276 -4.57 -10.70 7.51
C ARG A 276 -3.87 -10.60 8.86
N LEU A 277 -4.59 -10.20 9.91
CA LEU A 277 -4.04 -10.18 11.27
C LEU A 277 -3.64 -11.59 11.73
N LYS A 278 -4.52 -12.59 11.53
CA LYS A 278 -4.21 -13.99 11.84
C LYS A 278 -3.04 -14.51 11.01
N GLN A 279 -2.97 -14.20 9.72
CA GLN A 279 -1.87 -14.59 8.83
C GLN A 279 -0.52 -14.09 9.35
N LEU A 280 -0.46 -12.81 9.72
CA LEU A 280 0.74 -12.19 10.28
C LEU A 280 1.16 -12.91 11.58
N MET A 281 0.22 -13.06 12.52
CA MET A 281 0.50 -13.69 13.82
C MET A 281 0.92 -15.16 13.67
N ASN A 282 0.26 -15.91 12.79
CA ASN A 282 0.61 -17.31 12.50
C ASN A 282 2.02 -17.45 11.94
N ASN A 283 2.45 -16.55 11.06
CA ASN A 283 3.82 -16.55 10.54
C ASN A 283 4.86 -16.28 11.64
N LEU A 284 4.58 -15.33 12.54
CA LEU A 284 5.48 -15.02 13.65
C LEU A 284 5.55 -16.15 14.68
N ILE A 285 4.41 -16.68 15.12
CA ILE A 285 4.33 -17.77 16.11
C ILE A 285 4.94 -19.06 15.55
N GLY A 286 4.66 -19.37 14.29
CA GLY A 286 5.24 -20.52 13.61
C GLY A 286 6.76 -20.45 13.55
N ASN A 287 7.32 -19.26 13.26
CA ASN A 287 8.76 -19.05 13.32
C ASN A 287 9.31 -19.19 14.76
N ALA A 288 8.65 -18.59 15.76
CA ALA A 288 9.06 -18.68 17.15
C ALA A 288 9.15 -20.14 17.65
N ILE A 289 8.11 -20.95 17.40
CA ILE A 289 8.07 -22.39 17.76
C ILE A 289 9.09 -23.20 16.94
N LYS A 290 9.33 -22.80 15.69
CA LYS A 290 10.30 -23.48 14.85
C LYS A 290 11.73 -23.27 15.32
N PHE A 291 12.11 -22.03 15.66
CA PHE A 291 13.49 -21.65 15.99
C PHE A 291 13.82 -21.74 17.49
N THR A 292 12.82 -21.98 18.34
CA THR A 292 13.03 -22.22 19.77
C THR A 292 13.10 -23.73 20.03
N PRO A 293 14.28 -24.30 20.32
CA PRO A 293 14.41 -25.74 20.58
C PRO A 293 13.85 -26.15 21.95
N ALA A 294 13.94 -25.27 22.95
CA ALA A 294 13.39 -25.46 24.29
C ALA A 294 13.13 -24.10 24.95
N GLY A 295 12.16 -24.03 25.86
CA GLY A 295 11.83 -22.81 26.60
C GLY A 295 10.40 -22.35 26.38
N ARG A 296 10.21 -21.09 25.97
CA ARG A 296 8.88 -20.46 25.87
C ARG A 296 8.69 -19.60 24.64
N VAL A 297 7.44 -19.48 24.23
CA VAL A 297 6.95 -18.51 23.26
C VAL A 297 5.80 -17.74 23.91
N ALA A 298 5.87 -16.42 23.92
CA ALA A 298 4.86 -15.55 24.50
C ALA A 298 4.26 -14.65 23.42
N VAL A 299 2.94 -14.60 23.38
CA VAL A 299 2.15 -13.77 22.46
C VAL A 299 1.34 -12.79 23.29
N ARG A 300 1.41 -11.51 22.94
CA ARG A 300 0.67 -10.44 23.61
C ARG A 300 -0.08 -9.63 22.56
N ILE A 301 -1.36 -9.40 22.81
CA ILE A 301 -2.22 -8.51 22.02
C ILE A 301 -2.73 -7.45 22.98
N GLY A 302 -2.21 -6.23 22.88
CA GLY A 302 -2.64 -5.08 23.67
C GLY A 302 -3.45 -4.11 22.81
N SER A 303 -4.45 -3.47 23.39
CA SER A 303 -5.25 -2.46 22.71
C SER A 303 -5.56 -1.29 23.62
N GLN A 304 -5.30 -0.08 23.13
CA GLN A 304 -5.60 1.16 23.82
C GLN A 304 -6.41 2.09 22.92
N ALA A 305 -7.52 2.64 23.42
CA ALA A 305 -8.29 3.64 22.69
C ALA A 305 -7.52 4.97 22.56
N ASP A 306 -7.59 5.56 21.38
CA ASP A 306 -7.07 6.87 20.99
C ASP A 306 -8.11 7.58 20.11
N GLY A 307 -9.06 8.26 20.76
CA GLY A 307 -10.22 8.86 20.11
C GLY A 307 -11.12 7.81 19.46
N ASP A 308 -11.45 7.98 18.18
CA ASP A 308 -12.28 7.05 17.40
C ASP A 308 -11.49 5.83 16.87
N HIS A 309 -10.23 5.69 17.28
CA HIS A 309 -9.33 4.62 16.85
C HIS A 309 -8.79 3.86 18.06
N ALA A 310 -8.31 2.65 17.83
CA ALA A 310 -7.53 1.86 18.76
C ALA A 310 -6.11 1.73 18.23
N GLN A 311 -5.14 1.92 19.13
CA GLN A 311 -3.77 1.51 18.89
C GLN A 311 -3.63 0.05 19.37
N VAL A 312 -3.52 -0.86 18.42
CA VAL A 312 -3.38 -2.30 18.67
C VAL A 312 -1.93 -2.69 18.53
N ALA A 313 -1.31 -3.09 19.63
CA ALA A 313 0.06 -3.59 19.68
C ALA A 313 0.05 -5.12 19.77
N MET A 314 0.68 -5.79 18.81
CA MET A 314 0.84 -7.24 18.85
C MET A 314 2.31 -7.60 18.91
N THR A 315 2.65 -8.50 19.82
CA THR A 315 4.02 -8.89 20.12
C THR A 315 4.13 -10.41 20.16
N VAL A 316 5.16 -10.95 19.53
CA VAL A 316 5.56 -12.36 19.64
C VAL A 316 7.01 -12.40 20.13
N GLU A 317 7.22 -13.07 21.26
CA GLU A 317 8.51 -13.21 21.92
C GLU A 317 8.88 -14.66 22.05
N ASP A 318 10.15 -14.97 21.81
CA ASP A 318 10.69 -16.30 22.01
C ASP A 318 11.92 -16.30 22.93
N SER A 319 12.26 -17.48 23.44
CA SER A 319 13.50 -17.74 24.20
C SER A 319 14.52 -18.53 23.38
N GLY A 320 14.46 -18.43 22.05
CA GLY A 320 15.36 -19.09 21.12
C GLY A 320 16.73 -18.40 21.02
N PRO A 321 17.49 -18.65 19.94
CA PRO A 321 18.84 -18.10 19.77
C PRO A 321 18.86 -16.58 19.53
N GLY A 322 17.70 -15.97 19.28
CA GLY A 322 17.59 -14.56 18.89
C GLY A 322 18.09 -14.31 17.47
N ILE A 323 18.16 -13.03 17.11
CA ILE A 323 18.60 -12.56 15.79
C ILE A 323 19.79 -11.62 16.00
N ASP A 324 20.86 -11.86 15.26
CA ASP A 324 22.05 -10.99 15.24
C ASP A 324 21.69 -9.59 14.71
N GLU A 325 22.32 -8.53 15.22
CA GLU A 325 22.06 -7.14 14.81
C GLU A 325 22.24 -6.92 13.30
N ASP A 326 23.22 -7.59 12.69
CA ASP A 326 23.43 -7.50 11.25
C ASP A 326 22.31 -8.21 10.48
N ALA A 327 21.78 -9.32 11.01
CA ALA A 327 20.70 -10.08 10.39
C ALA A 327 19.33 -9.40 10.59
N ALA A 328 19.14 -8.68 11.69
CA ALA A 328 17.90 -7.95 12.03
C ALA A 328 17.53 -6.88 10.99
N ARG A 329 18.50 -6.39 10.21
CA ARG A 329 18.25 -5.42 9.13
C ARG A 329 17.66 -6.04 7.87
N PHE A 330 17.92 -7.32 7.63
CA PHE A 330 17.57 -7.99 6.38
C PHE A 330 16.54 -9.11 6.56
N VAL A 331 16.18 -9.47 7.79
CA VAL A 331 15.25 -10.56 8.12
C VAL A 331 13.86 -10.41 7.47
N PHE A 332 13.43 -9.20 7.14
CA PHE A 332 12.19 -8.93 6.42
C PHE A 332 12.34 -8.89 4.90
N GLU A 333 13.55 -9.10 4.36
CA GLU A 333 13.76 -9.18 2.91
C GLU A 333 13.29 -10.53 2.35
N PRO A 334 12.70 -10.56 1.14
CA PRO A 334 12.23 -11.79 0.52
C PRO A 334 13.36 -12.80 0.31
N PHE A 335 13.04 -14.09 0.44
CA PHE A 335 13.98 -15.21 0.26
C PHE A 335 15.15 -15.22 1.25
N ASN A 336 15.08 -14.43 2.32
CA ASN A 336 16.07 -14.48 3.38
C ASN A 336 15.77 -15.64 4.34
N THR A 337 16.57 -16.71 4.25
CA THR A 337 16.47 -17.89 5.13
C THR A 337 17.46 -17.86 6.29
N GLY A 338 18.21 -16.77 6.46
CA GLY A 338 19.34 -16.67 7.41
C GLY A 338 20.48 -17.64 7.07
N ARG A 339 21.54 -17.69 7.91
CA ARG A 339 22.68 -18.62 7.76
C ARG A 339 22.32 -20.11 8.01
N ALA A 340 21.05 -20.49 7.97
CA ALA A 340 20.60 -21.84 8.31
C ALA A 340 20.07 -22.58 7.07
N GLY A 341 20.99 -23.12 6.27
CA GLY A 341 20.72 -24.27 5.40
C GLY A 341 20.51 -25.56 6.20
N ARG A 342 19.64 -25.54 7.22
CA ARG A 342 19.23 -26.70 8.02
C ARG A 342 17.82 -27.12 7.61
N GLU A 343 17.57 -28.42 7.69
CA GLU A 343 16.26 -29.03 7.48
C GLU A 343 15.17 -28.25 8.24
N GLY A 344 14.13 -27.82 7.50
CA GLY A 344 13.03 -27.05 8.05
C GLY A 344 13.05 -25.54 7.76
N ALA A 345 14.11 -24.97 7.17
CA ALA A 345 14.09 -23.59 6.67
C ALA A 345 13.00 -23.42 5.57
N GLY A 346 11.96 -22.63 5.83
CA GLY A 346 10.92 -22.34 4.84
C GLY A 346 11.47 -21.40 3.75
N ALA A 347 10.68 -21.04 2.74
CA ALA A 347 11.16 -20.26 1.58
C ALA A 347 11.62 -18.82 1.87
N GLY A 348 11.68 -18.38 3.14
CA GLY A 348 12.09 -17.02 3.51
C GLY A 348 11.09 -15.95 3.10
N LEU A 349 9.82 -16.32 2.85
CA LEU A 349 8.77 -15.40 2.42
C LEU A 349 7.90 -14.88 3.59
N GLY A 350 7.75 -15.67 4.67
CA GLY A 350 6.79 -15.36 5.74
C GLY A 350 7.02 -14.01 6.41
N LEU A 351 8.27 -13.63 6.72
CA LEU A 351 8.57 -12.33 7.35
C LEU A 351 8.48 -11.17 6.35
N ALA A 352 8.81 -11.40 5.08
CA ALA A 352 8.60 -10.40 4.03
C ALA A 352 7.10 -10.09 3.85
N ILE A 353 6.24 -11.10 3.92
CA ILE A 353 4.77 -10.94 3.91
C ILE A 353 4.31 -10.18 5.15
N CYS A 354 4.82 -10.49 6.34
CA CYS A 354 4.50 -9.73 7.55
C CYS A 354 4.82 -8.24 7.38
N ARG A 355 6.01 -7.91 6.83
CA ARG A 355 6.37 -6.51 6.53
C ARG A 355 5.38 -5.87 5.57
N GLN A 356 5.05 -6.53 4.46
CA GLN A 356 4.12 -6.00 3.46
C GLN A 356 2.71 -5.75 4.01
N ILE A 357 2.18 -6.67 4.83
CA ILE A 357 0.87 -6.50 5.48
C ILE A 357 0.89 -5.29 6.40
N VAL A 358 1.92 -5.16 7.24
CA VAL A 358 2.03 -4.06 8.22
C VAL A 358 2.27 -2.71 7.55
N GLU A 359 3.10 -2.66 6.51
CA GLU A 359 3.37 -1.43 5.75
C GLU A 359 2.13 -0.90 5.06
N ARG A 360 1.23 -1.78 4.59
CA ARG A 360 -0.06 -1.34 4.04
C ARG A 360 -1.11 -0.97 5.08
N MET A 361 -0.92 -1.39 6.33
CA MET A 361 -1.66 -0.85 7.48
C MET A 361 -1.03 0.47 7.96
N ASP A 362 -0.25 1.16 7.12
CA ASP A 362 0.49 2.40 7.40
C ASP A 362 1.35 2.33 8.67
N SER A 363 1.88 1.14 8.96
CA SER A 363 2.56 0.81 10.19
C SER A 363 3.92 0.16 9.91
N ARG A 364 4.70 -0.13 10.96
CA ARG A 364 5.99 -0.81 10.82
C ARG A 364 6.11 -1.98 11.79
N ILE A 365 6.72 -3.07 11.32
CA ILE A 365 7.14 -4.20 12.14
C ILE A 365 8.60 -4.01 12.56
N SER A 366 8.88 -4.20 13.85
CA SER A 366 10.23 -4.19 14.41
C SER A 366 10.62 -5.56 14.94
N VAL A 367 11.92 -5.76 15.07
CA VAL A 367 12.51 -6.93 15.71
C VAL A 367 13.57 -6.45 16.69
N ASP A 368 13.46 -6.92 17.92
CA ASP A 368 14.33 -6.57 19.03
C ASP A 368 14.74 -7.83 19.78
N ARG A 369 15.67 -7.70 20.73
CA ARG A 369 16.02 -8.81 21.61
C ARG A 369 14.91 -9.00 22.66
N SER A 370 14.46 -10.24 22.82
CA SER A 370 13.49 -10.61 23.85
C SER A 370 14.14 -10.60 25.24
N ASP A 371 13.36 -10.24 26.26
CA ASP A 371 13.77 -10.35 27.67
C ASP A 371 14.02 -11.81 28.08
N HIS A 372 13.56 -12.77 27.27
CA HIS A 372 13.81 -14.20 27.42
C HIS A 372 15.05 -14.69 26.65
N GLY A 373 15.83 -13.78 26.07
CA GLY A 373 17.09 -14.07 25.37
C GLY A 373 16.98 -14.30 23.86
N GLY A 374 15.76 -14.58 23.36
CA GLY A 374 15.48 -14.81 21.93
C GLY A 374 15.11 -13.53 21.16
N ALA A 375 14.16 -13.62 20.23
CA ALA A 375 13.68 -12.49 19.45
C ALA A 375 12.32 -11.99 19.94
N ARG A 376 12.08 -10.68 19.81
CA ARG A 376 10.81 -9.99 20.05
C ARG A 376 10.40 -9.31 18.76
N PHE A 377 9.31 -9.77 18.15
CA PHE A 377 8.70 -9.11 16.99
C PHE A 377 7.52 -8.28 17.46
N THR A 378 7.48 -7.00 17.08
CA THR A 378 6.40 -6.08 17.48
C THR A 378 5.90 -5.31 16.28
N PHE A 379 4.59 -5.16 16.17
CA PHE A 379 3.97 -4.18 15.27
C PHE A 379 2.81 -3.51 15.98
N ILE A 380 2.59 -2.25 15.64
CA ILE A 380 1.55 -1.41 16.24
C ILE A 380 0.75 -0.83 15.09
N VAL A 381 -0.55 -1.16 15.04
CA VAL A 381 -1.47 -0.70 14.00
C VAL A 381 -2.53 0.21 14.60
N ARG A 382 -2.92 1.24 13.83
CA ARG A 382 -4.01 2.15 14.19
C ARG A 382 -5.27 1.69 13.45
N LEU A 383 -6.25 1.17 14.18
CA LEU A 383 -7.48 0.62 13.62
C LEU A 383 -8.69 1.43 14.09
N PRO A 384 -9.71 1.66 13.27
CA PRO A 384 -10.95 2.28 13.74
C PRO A 384 -11.59 1.44 14.85
N LEU A 385 -12.22 2.09 15.83
CA LEU A 385 -13.07 1.38 16.78
C LEU A 385 -14.30 0.82 16.07
N ALA A 386 -14.77 -0.34 16.53
CA ALA A 386 -16.04 -0.91 16.09
C ALA A 386 -16.97 -1.07 17.28
N ASP A 387 -18.27 -0.89 17.06
CA ASP A 387 -19.28 -1.10 18.10
C ASP A 387 -19.69 -2.58 18.18
N ALA A 388 -19.92 -3.06 19.40
CA ALA A 388 -20.41 -4.42 19.63
C ALA A 388 -21.80 -4.68 19.00
N GLU A 389 -22.62 -3.63 18.83
CA GLU A 389 -23.95 -3.71 18.19
C GLU A 389 -23.86 -3.85 16.66
N VAL A 390 -22.90 -3.17 16.02
CA VAL A 390 -22.64 -3.28 14.56
C VAL A 390 -22.09 -4.67 14.20
N ALA A 391 -21.44 -5.34 15.15
CA ALA A 391 -20.93 -6.70 14.97
C ALA A 391 -22.01 -7.81 15.01
N GLY A 392 -23.28 -7.48 15.27
CA GLY A 392 -24.38 -8.46 15.27
C GLY A 392 -24.20 -9.63 16.24
N VAL A 393 -23.40 -9.46 17.30
CA VAL A 393 -23.06 -10.56 18.21
C VAL A 393 -24.15 -10.71 19.26
N SER A 394 -25.22 -11.42 18.87
CA SER A 394 -25.96 -12.22 19.84
C SER A 394 -24.94 -13.11 20.58
N ARG A 395 -24.99 -13.13 21.90
CA ARG A 395 -24.10 -13.93 22.75
C ARG A 395 -24.05 -15.36 22.23
N MET A 396 -22.96 -15.74 21.57
CA MET A 396 -22.74 -17.13 21.18
C MET A 396 -22.47 -17.93 22.45
N GLU A 397 -23.47 -18.65 22.93
CA GLU A 397 -23.31 -19.69 23.94
C GLU A 397 -22.36 -20.79 23.41
N GLU A 398 -21.65 -21.43 24.33
CA GLU A 398 -20.72 -22.53 24.04
C GLU A 398 -21.40 -23.66 23.22
N PRO A 399 -20.62 -24.47 22.46
CA PRO A 399 -21.18 -25.48 21.58
C PRO A 399 -22.03 -26.50 22.34
N THR A 400 -23.35 -26.37 22.28
CA THR A 400 -24.22 -27.54 22.50
C THR A 400 -24.12 -28.44 21.27
N PRO A 401 -23.90 -29.76 21.45
CA PRO A 401 -24.02 -30.73 20.38
C PRO A 401 -25.45 -30.70 19.82
N HIS A 402 -25.61 -30.43 18.53
CA HIS A 402 -26.90 -30.63 17.85
C HIS A 402 -26.95 -32.10 17.42
N GLU A 403 -27.42 -32.98 18.31
CA GLU A 403 -27.39 -34.45 18.12
C GLU A 403 -28.28 -34.99 16.98
N THR A 404 -28.89 -34.15 16.11
CA THR A 404 -30.01 -34.61 15.26
C THR A 404 -30.17 -33.97 13.87
N LEU A 405 -29.25 -33.12 13.38
CA LEU A 405 -29.44 -32.54 12.03
C LEU A 405 -29.23 -33.59 10.92
N HIS A 406 -30.11 -33.59 9.93
CA HIS A 406 -29.98 -34.36 8.69
C HIS A 406 -29.72 -33.44 7.49
N VAL A 407 -28.50 -33.51 6.95
CA VAL A 407 -27.98 -32.54 5.97
C VAL A 407 -27.79 -33.17 4.59
N LEU A 408 -28.26 -32.51 3.53
CA LEU A 408 -27.97 -32.89 2.16
C LEU A 408 -26.71 -32.18 1.66
N ILE A 409 -25.71 -32.93 1.21
CA ILE A 409 -24.47 -32.41 0.62
C ILE A 409 -24.56 -32.55 -0.90
N VAL A 410 -24.40 -31.45 -1.62
CA VAL A 410 -24.46 -31.41 -3.08
C VAL A 410 -23.12 -30.88 -3.59
N ASP A 411 -22.31 -31.76 -4.16
CA ASP A 411 -20.98 -31.40 -4.70
C ASP A 411 -20.58 -32.46 -5.74
N ASP A 412 -20.05 -32.06 -6.89
CA ASP A 412 -19.68 -33.00 -7.95
C ASP A 412 -18.40 -33.78 -7.62
N ASN A 413 -17.56 -33.23 -6.75
CA ASN A 413 -16.33 -33.84 -6.33
C ASN A 413 -16.55 -34.82 -5.15
N PRO A 414 -16.29 -36.12 -5.32
CA PRO A 414 -16.50 -37.11 -4.26
C PRO A 414 -15.65 -36.86 -3.01
N THR A 415 -14.48 -36.23 -3.15
CA THR A 415 -13.61 -35.85 -2.02
C THR A 415 -14.25 -34.75 -1.18
N ASN A 416 -14.86 -33.74 -1.81
CA ASN A 416 -15.53 -32.66 -1.08
C ASN A 416 -16.75 -33.19 -0.32
N ARG A 417 -17.56 -34.05 -0.98
CA ARG A 417 -18.70 -34.73 -0.32
C ARG A 417 -18.26 -35.51 0.91
N PHE A 418 -17.18 -36.27 0.78
CA PHE A 418 -16.61 -37.04 1.88
C PHE A 418 -16.12 -36.16 3.03
N VAL A 419 -15.38 -35.08 2.73
CA VAL A 419 -14.87 -34.15 3.75
C VAL A 419 -16.03 -33.47 4.49
N ALA A 420 -17.01 -32.92 3.77
CA ALA A 420 -18.16 -32.26 4.38
C ALA A 420 -18.96 -33.24 5.25
N GLY A 421 -19.16 -34.48 4.77
CA GLY A 421 -19.81 -35.54 5.54
C GLY A 421 -19.06 -35.90 6.82
N LYS A 422 -17.72 -35.95 6.79
CA LYS A 422 -16.91 -36.21 7.99
C LYS A 422 -16.95 -35.06 9.00
N VAL A 423 -16.97 -33.82 8.52
CA VAL A 423 -17.13 -32.65 9.39
C VAL A 423 -18.50 -32.72 10.09
N LEU A 424 -19.57 -33.01 9.35
CA LEU A 424 -20.91 -33.16 9.92
C LEU A 424 -21.00 -34.30 10.95
N GLU A 425 -20.37 -35.45 10.66
CA GLU A 425 -20.30 -36.60 11.57
C GLU A 425 -19.57 -36.27 12.89
N LEU A 426 -18.47 -35.50 12.82
CA LEU A 426 -17.75 -35.02 14.02
C LEU A 426 -18.63 -34.17 14.94
N PHE A 427 -19.64 -33.50 14.38
CA PHE A 427 -20.60 -32.68 15.11
C PHE A 427 -21.92 -33.41 15.44
N GLY A 428 -21.97 -34.73 15.25
CA GLY A 428 -23.15 -35.55 15.56
C GLY A 428 -24.30 -35.42 14.56
N CYS A 429 -24.07 -34.81 13.40
CA CYS A 429 -25.07 -34.68 12.33
C CYS A 429 -25.05 -35.92 11.42
N THR A 430 -26.18 -36.23 10.83
CA THR A 430 -26.31 -37.22 9.75
C THR A 430 -26.32 -36.51 8.40
N SER A 431 -25.84 -37.18 7.35
CA SER A 431 -25.85 -36.57 6.01
C SER A 431 -26.09 -37.58 4.91
N GLU A 432 -26.64 -37.09 3.81
CA GLU A 432 -26.68 -37.75 2.51
C GLU A 432 -25.98 -36.89 1.48
N SER A 433 -25.51 -37.48 0.38
CA SER A 433 -24.76 -36.74 -0.61
C SER A 433 -25.15 -37.09 -2.03
N VAL A 434 -25.21 -36.08 -2.91
CA VAL A 434 -25.56 -36.18 -4.33
C VAL A 434 -24.57 -35.36 -5.17
N GLU A 435 -24.51 -35.62 -6.48
CA GLU A 435 -23.40 -35.16 -7.32
C GLU A 435 -23.69 -33.90 -8.16
N ASN A 436 -24.93 -33.41 -8.19
CA ASN A 436 -25.31 -32.23 -8.98
C ASN A 436 -26.65 -31.63 -8.52
N GLY A 437 -26.97 -30.44 -9.04
CA GLY A 437 -28.18 -29.70 -8.70
C GLY A 437 -29.49 -30.42 -9.04
N LEU A 438 -29.53 -31.20 -10.12
CA LEU A 438 -30.75 -31.94 -10.51
C LEU A 438 -31.06 -33.04 -9.49
N ALA A 439 -30.06 -33.83 -9.11
CA ALA A 439 -30.19 -34.85 -8.07
C ALA A 439 -30.54 -34.25 -6.71
N ALA A 440 -30.08 -33.02 -6.41
CA ALA A 440 -30.48 -32.31 -5.20
C ALA A 440 -31.98 -32.02 -5.17
N ILE A 441 -32.55 -31.50 -6.28
CA ILE A 441 -33.98 -31.22 -6.40
C ILE A 441 -34.81 -32.51 -6.18
N GLU A 442 -34.44 -33.61 -6.85
CA GLU A 442 -35.12 -34.89 -6.68
C GLU A 442 -35.04 -35.40 -5.23
N ARG A 443 -33.89 -35.18 -4.58
CA ARG A 443 -33.67 -35.65 -3.21
C ARG A 443 -34.49 -34.86 -2.19
N VAL A 444 -34.54 -33.53 -2.28
CA VAL A 444 -35.35 -32.70 -1.37
C VAL A 444 -36.86 -32.86 -1.58
N GLN A 445 -37.30 -33.36 -2.74
CA GLN A 445 -38.69 -33.75 -2.97
C GLN A 445 -39.04 -35.12 -2.34
N SER A 446 -38.05 -36.01 -2.24
CA SER A 446 -38.26 -37.41 -1.83
C SER A 446 -37.92 -37.69 -0.36
N ALA A 447 -37.15 -36.83 0.31
CA ALA A 447 -37.00 -36.85 1.77
C ALA A 447 -36.87 -35.45 2.36
N THR A 448 -36.96 -35.40 3.69
CA THR A 448 -36.83 -34.19 4.50
C THR A 448 -35.39 -34.01 4.94
N PHE A 449 -34.86 -32.80 4.77
CA PHE A 449 -33.55 -32.38 5.26
C PHE A 449 -33.71 -31.10 6.07
N ASP A 450 -32.87 -30.93 7.07
CA ASP A 450 -32.83 -29.72 7.90
C ASP A 450 -31.99 -28.62 7.25
N LEU A 451 -31.08 -28.99 6.35
CA LEU A 451 -30.15 -28.09 5.67
C LEU A 451 -29.63 -28.72 4.37
N VAL A 452 -29.35 -27.88 3.38
CA VAL A 452 -28.58 -28.26 2.18
C VAL A 452 -27.24 -27.51 2.16
N LEU A 453 -26.13 -28.23 1.97
CA LEU A 453 -24.85 -27.67 1.58
C LEU A 453 -24.71 -27.80 0.06
N MET A 454 -24.71 -26.67 -0.65
CA MET A 454 -24.82 -26.62 -2.10
C MET A 454 -23.56 -26.05 -2.74
N ASP A 455 -22.80 -26.85 -3.49
CA ASP A 455 -21.74 -26.32 -4.34
C ASP A 455 -22.30 -25.42 -5.45
N ILE A 456 -21.59 -24.33 -5.76
CA ILE A 456 -22.02 -23.39 -6.80
C ILE A 456 -21.72 -23.94 -8.19
N LYS A 457 -20.52 -24.47 -8.41
CA LYS A 457 -20.03 -24.86 -9.74
C LYS A 457 -20.07 -26.37 -9.90
N MET A 458 -21.17 -26.87 -10.47
CA MET A 458 -21.36 -28.29 -10.75
C MET A 458 -21.78 -28.51 -12.21
N PRO A 459 -21.45 -29.65 -12.83
CA PRO A 459 -21.98 -30.05 -14.12
C PRO A 459 -23.49 -30.37 -14.04
N VAL A 460 -24.14 -30.42 -15.21
CA VAL A 460 -25.58 -30.70 -15.39
C VAL A 460 -26.50 -29.56 -14.93
N MET A 461 -26.40 -29.15 -13.68
CA MET A 461 -27.14 -28.02 -13.11
C MET A 461 -26.32 -27.40 -11.99
N ASP A 462 -26.12 -26.09 -12.08
CA ASP A 462 -25.31 -25.35 -11.10
C ASP A 462 -26.09 -25.09 -9.79
N GLY A 463 -25.39 -24.72 -8.73
CA GLY A 463 -26.01 -24.52 -7.42
C GLY A 463 -26.99 -23.35 -7.35
N VAL A 464 -26.83 -22.35 -8.21
CA VAL A 464 -27.71 -21.17 -8.26
C VAL A 464 -29.04 -21.53 -8.92
N GLU A 465 -28.98 -22.24 -10.05
CA GLU A 465 -30.14 -22.79 -10.74
C GLU A 465 -30.88 -23.80 -9.87
N ALA A 466 -30.14 -24.69 -9.18
CA ALA A 466 -30.71 -25.67 -8.26
C ALA A 466 -31.46 -24.99 -7.10
N THR A 467 -30.85 -23.99 -6.46
CA THR A 467 -31.50 -23.23 -5.39
C THR A 467 -32.80 -22.58 -5.86
N ARG A 468 -32.80 -21.89 -7.01
CA ARG A 468 -34.03 -21.29 -7.55
C ARG A 468 -35.11 -22.33 -7.81
N ALA A 469 -34.73 -23.50 -8.32
CA ALA A 469 -35.66 -24.59 -8.56
C ALA A 469 -36.22 -25.16 -7.25
N VAL A 470 -35.40 -25.35 -6.21
CA VAL A 470 -35.83 -25.77 -4.87
C VAL A 470 -36.79 -24.75 -4.25
N ARG A 471 -36.49 -23.46 -4.36
CA ARG A 471 -37.37 -22.37 -3.88
C ARG A 471 -38.72 -22.31 -4.61
N ALA A 472 -38.79 -22.78 -5.85
CA ALA A 472 -40.02 -22.86 -6.62
C ALA A 472 -40.89 -24.10 -6.31
N LEU A 473 -40.40 -25.04 -5.49
CA LEU A 473 -41.16 -26.22 -5.11
C LEU A 473 -42.33 -25.88 -4.16
N PRO A 474 -43.43 -26.64 -4.20
CA PRO A 474 -44.49 -26.49 -3.21
C PRO A 474 -44.10 -27.13 -1.86
N GLY A 475 -44.58 -26.56 -0.76
CA GLY A 475 -44.47 -27.15 0.58
C GLY A 475 -43.19 -26.80 1.33
N ALA A 476 -42.84 -27.61 2.33
CA ALA A 476 -41.72 -27.33 3.24
C ALA A 476 -40.35 -27.33 2.54
N ALA A 477 -40.20 -28.03 1.41
CA ALA A 477 -38.96 -28.10 0.66
C ALA A 477 -38.46 -26.73 0.18
N ALA A 478 -39.37 -25.81 -0.18
CA ALA A 478 -39.00 -24.45 -0.57
C ALA A 478 -38.42 -23.62 0.58
N GLY A 479 -38.70 -23.97 1.83
CA GLY A 479 -38.18 -23.29 3.02
C GLY A 479 -36.94 -23.95 3.62
N ILE A 480 -36.42 -25.04 3.04
CA ILE A 480 -35.22 -25.70 3.59
C ILE A 480 -34.03 -24.73 3.49
N PRO A 481 -33.28 -24.49 4.56
CA PRO A 481 -32.13 -23.61 4.48
C PRO A 481 -31.03 -24.16 3.56
N ILE A 482 -30.42 -23.30 2.75
CA ILE A 482 -29.40 -23.66 1.76
C ILE A 482 -28.14 -22.80 1.98
N LEU A 483 -27.03 -23.45 2.30
CA LEU A 483 -25.70 -22.83 2.39
C LEU A 483 -24.90 -23.07 1.11
N ALA A 484 -24.45 -21.99 0.46
CA ALA A 484 -23.53 -22.05 -0.65
C ALA A 484 -22.15 -22.53 -0.21
N LEU A 485 -21.57 -23.48 -0.92
CA LEU A 485 -20.16 -23.82 -0.85
C LEU A 485 -19.46 -23.28 -2.10
N THR A 486 -18.57 -22.30 -1.95
CA THR A 486 -17.95 -21.63 -3.11
C THR A 486 -16.42 -21.57 -2.99
N ALA A 487 -15.71 -21.68 -4.10
CA ALA A 487 -14.26 -21.43 -4.16
C ALA A 487 -13.93 -19.92 -4.11
N ASN A 488 -14.89 -19.05 -4.45
CA ASN A 488 -14.74 -17.59 -4.46
C ASN A 488 -15.85 -16.96 -3.60
N ALA A 489 -15.46 -16.26 -2.54
CA ALA A 489 -16.37 -15.56 -1.63
C ALA A 489 -16.23 -14.04 -1.81
N ASP A 490 -16.12 -13.57 -3.06
CA ASP A 490 -16.17 -12.13 -3.34
C ASP A 490 -17.56 -11.60 -2.94
N PRO A 491 -17.66 -10.44 -2.25
CA PRO A 491 -18.94 -9.87 -1.84
C PRO A 491 -19.99 -9.72 -2.95
N ARG A 492 -19.55 -9.58 -4.22
CA ARG A 492 -20.48 -9.53 -5.36
C ARG A 492 -21.13 -10.88 -5.65
N ASP A 493 -20.33 -11.95 -5.58
CA ASP A 493 -20.81 -13.31 -5.80
C ASP A 493 -21.75 -13.74 -4.66
N GLU A 494 -21.45 -13.33 -3.42
CA GLU A 494 -22.31 -13.59 -2.25
C GLU A 494 -23.69 -12.93 -2.39
N ALA A 495 -23.75 -11.67 -2.82
CA ALA A 495 -25.02 -10.98 -3.06
C ALA A 495 -25.88 -11.71 -4.11
N ASP A 496 -25.26 -12.23 -5.17
CA ASP A 496 -25.94 -13.00 -6.21
C ASP A 496 -26.48 -14.35 -5.68
N TYR A 497 -25.75 -15.02 -4.78
CA TYR A 497 -26.19 -16.27 -4.14
C TYR A 497 -27.37 -16.05 -3.21
N LEU A 498 -27.33 -15.01 -2.37
CA LEU A 498 -28.44 -14.65 -1.49
C LEU A 498 -29.67 -14.23 -2.30
N ALA A 499 -29.50 -13.45 -3.37
CA ALA A 499 -30.59 -13.06 -4.26
C ALA A 499 -31.23 -14.26 -4.99
N ALA A 500 -30.48 -15.34 -5.21
CA ALA A 500 -31.01 -16.60 -5.75
C ALA A 500 -31.83 -17.40 -4.72
N GLY A 501 -31.80 -17.00 -3.45
CA GLY A 501 -32.55 -17.61 -2.35
C GLY A 501 -31.72 -18.51 -1.44
N MET A 502 -30.39 -18.45 -1.50
CA MET A 502 -29.54 -19.12 -0.51
C MET A 502 -29.53 -18.32 0.80
N ASP A 503 -29.30 -19.01 1.92
CA ASP A 503 -29.41 -18.43 3.27
C ASP A 503 -28.05 -18.11 3.88
N GLY A 504 -26.95 -18.46 3.21
CA GLY A 504 -25.59 -18.09 3.60
C GLY A 504 -24.53 -18.71 2.70
N VAL A 505 -23.27 -18.34 2.92
CA VAL A 505 -22.13 -18.74 2.10
C VAL A 505 -20.99 -19.24 2.99
N VAL A 506 -20.34 -20.33 2.56
CA VAL A 506 -19.13 -20.88 3.16
C VAL A 506 -18.08 -21.05 2.08
N GLN A 507 -16.90 -20.47 2.31
CA GLN A 507 -15.79 -20.58 1.38
C GLN A 507 -15.10 -21.95 1.49
N LYS A 508 -14.76 -22.53 0.34
CA LYS A 508 -13.89 -23.71 0.24
C LYS A 508 -12.41 -23.28 0.29
N PRO A 509 -11.52 -24.01 0.99
CA PRO A 509 -11.74 -25.32 1.61
C PRO A 509 -12.58 -25.24 2.89
N ILE A 510 -13.46 -26.24 3.07
CA ILE A 510 -14.39 -26.30 4.21
C ILE A 510 -13.59 -26.40 5.52
N GLN A 511 -13.65 -25.34 6.33
CA GLN A 511 -13.12 -25.34 7.69
C GLN A 511 -14.23 -25.74 8.67
N PRO A 512 -14.00 -26.71 9.57
CA PRO A 512 -15.03 -27.21 10.47
C PRO A 512 -15.76 -26.13 11.27
N ASP A 513 -15.01 -25.19 11.86
CA ASP A 513 -15.57 -24.14 12.71
C ASP A 513 -16.39 -23.12 11.90
N VAL A 514 -15.91 -22.76 10.71
CA VAL A 514 -16.60 -21.83 9.80
C VAL A 514 -17.91 -22.43 9.31
N LEU A 515 -17.88 -23.71 8.89
CA LEU A 515 -19.08 -24.41 8.44
C LEU A 515 -20.11 -24.49 9.58
N LEU A 516 -19.69 -24.88 10.78
CA LEU A 516 -20.60 -25.01 11.92
C LEU A 516 -21.24 -23.67 12.30
N ASN A 517 -20.46 -22.58 12.31
CA ASN A 517 -20.98 -21.25 12.60
C ASN A 517 -21.97 -20.77 11.54
N ALA A 518 -21.71 -21.04 10.26
CA ALA A 518 -22.65 -20.73 9.19
C ALA A 518 -23.96 -21.52 9.33
N ILE A 519 -23.87 -22.82 9.65
CA ILE A 519 -25.04 -23.68 9.92
C ILE A 519 -25.89 -23.09 11.05
N ARG A 520 -25.27 -22.68 12.16
CA ARG A 520 -25.99 -22.07 13.30
C ARG A 520 -26.72 -20.79 12.92
N ARG A 521 -26.04 -19.88 12.23
CA ARG A 521 -26.62 -18.59 11.81
C ARG A 521 -27.86 -18.78 10.94
N VAL A 522 -27.77 -19.72 10.01
CA VAL A 522 -28.85 -20.04 9.09
C VAL A 522 -30.02 -20.71 9.81
N LEU A 523 -29.75 -21.67 10.71
CA LEU A 523 -30.80 -22.38 11.45
C LEU A 523 -31.48 -21.52 12.53
N ASN A 524 -30.77 -20.55 13.13
CA ASN A 524 -31.32 -19.63 14.13
C ASN A 524 -32.10 -18.46 13.50
N GLY A 525 -32.08 -18.31 12.18
CA GLY A 525 -32.76 -17.22 11.47
C GLY A 525 -32.10 -15.84 11.61
N ASP A 526 -30.88 -15.78 12.14
CA ASP A 526 -30.18 -14.51 12.44
C ASP A 526 -29.75 -13.75 11.17
N MET A 527 -29.71 -14.39 10.00
CA MET A 527 -29.35 -13.75 8.73
C MET A 527 -30.52 -13.07 8.00
N ALA A 528 -31.77 -13.32 8.38
CA ALA A 528 -32.95 -12.75 7.70
C ALA A 528 -33.30 -11.31 8.16
N ALA A 529 -32.62 -10.78 9.19
CA ALA A 529 -32.96 -9.50 9.82
C ALA A 529 -32.09 -8.31 9.37
N ALA A 530 -31.17 -8.50 8.41
CA ALA A 530 -30.25 -7.46 7.93
C ALA A 530 -30.56 -7.00 6.49
N ALA A 531 -31.85 -6.81 6.17
CA ALA A 531 -32.31 -6.24 4.90
C ALA A 531 -32.88 -4.82 5.08
#